data_AF-A0A5A7URN4-F1
#
_entry.id   AF-A0A5A7URN4-F1
#
_cell.length_a   1.000
_cell.length_b   1.000
_cell.length_c   1.000
_cell.angle_alpha   90.00
_cell.angle_beta   90.00
_cell.angle_gamma   90.00
#
_symmetry.space_group_name_H-M   'P 1'
#
loop_
_entity.id
_entity.type
_entity.pdbx_description
1 polymer ?
#
loop_
_entity_poly.entity_id
_entity_poly.type
_entity_poly.pdbx_seq_one_letter_code
_entity_poly.pdbx_strand_id
1 'polypeptide(L)'
;MPKVESLCTMTNFCAHITPTVRENASTKTPITTNPPASAYIHLPFCRKRCHYCDFPIVALGSSSSQTDDDPRIQHYVELLCREINATKSEFQTNQPLETVFFGGGTPSLVPPRLVSLILDVLRSKFGLAKDAEISIEMDPGTFDAKKMEDLMKLDVNRVSLGVQAFQEELLKACGRAHGVDEVYEAIEIIKSCGPKNWSMDLISSLPHQTASMWEESLRLTIEAQPTHVSVYDLQVEEDTKFGILYKPGEFPLPSDTDSAGFYRMASRALAEGGYSHYEISSYCKSSFECKHNSTYWKNNPFYGFGLGAASYLGGLRFSRPRKLKEYTNYVQNLEKGLLDCRGNNDVDVKDMAMDVVMLSLRTSSGLDLQSFGKVYDGRLVHELCRAYQPYIKSGHVVCLDEQRRALTVDECNGLLLRKEDNFTRLRHIRLSDPDGFLLSNELISLAFRVLSP
;
A
#
# COMPACT_ATOMS: atom_id res chain seq x y z
N MET A 1 -10.56 39.25 -36.06
CA MET A 1 -11.09 39.95 -34.86
C MET A 1 -12.57 39.58 -34.72
N PRO A 2 -13.10 39.29 -33.52
CA PRO A 2 -12.45 39.15 -32.21
C PRO A 2 -12.72 37.81 -31.47
N LYS A 3 -11.70 37.43 -30.67
CA LYS A 3 -11.69 36.86 -29.31
C LYS A 3 -12.64 35.71 -28.94
N VAL A 4 -12.05 34.52 -28.75
CA VAL A 4 -12.52 33.50 -27.79
C VAL A 4 -11.57 33.58 -26.59
N GLU A 5 -12.16 33.81 -25.41
CA GLU A 5 -11.44 34.01 -24.15
C GLU A 5 -10.97 32.68 -23.54
N SER A 6 -9.75 32.78 -23.01
CA SER A 6 -8.98 31.83 -22.22
C SER A 6 -9.78 31.11 -21.12
N LEU A 7 -9.79 29.77 -21.14
CA LEU A 7 -10.08 28.99 -19.93
C LEU A 7 -8.91 29.13 -18.95
N CYS A 8 -9.27 29.51 -17.73
CA CYS A 8 -8.38 29.79 -16.62
C CYS A 8 -7.77 28.49 -16.08
N THR A 9 -6.44 28.45 -16.04
CA THR A 9 -5.60 27.49 -15.33
C THR A 9 -5.87 27.61 -13.82
N MET A 10 -6.47 26.60 -13.19
CA MET A 10 -6.48 26.49 -11.74
C MET A 10 -5.17 25.86 -11.28
N THR A 11 -4.29 26.73 -10.79
CA THR A 11 -3.06 26.39 -10.07
C THR A 11 -3.40 25.75 -8.72
N ASN A 12 -2.85 24.56 -8.46
CA ASN A 12 -2.81 23.93 -7.15
C ASN A 12 -2.04 24.82 -6.17
N PHE A 13 -2.76 25.45 -5.25
CA PHE A 13 -2.21 26.03 -4.03
C PHE A 13 -2.81 25.28 -2.86
N CYS A 14 -2.07 24.32 -2.30
CA CYS A 14 -2.27 23.90 -0.92
C CYS A 14 -0.97 24.18 -0.17
N ALA A 15 -0.74 25.46 0.11
CA ALA A 15 0.31 25.92 1.00
C ALA A 15 -0.09 25.61 2.46
N HIS A 16 0.92 25.24 3.25
CA HIS A 16 0.90 24.99 4.68
C HIS A 16 -0.10 25.83 5.49
N ILE A 17 -1.06 25.16 6.13
CA ILE A 17 -1.79 25.71 7.27
C ILE A 17 -1.78 24.65 8.38
N THR A 18 -1.00 24.91 9.42
CA THR A 18 -1.07 24.22 10.71
C THR A 18 -2.45 24.49 11.32
N PRO A 19 -3.30 23.48 11.61
CA PRO A 19 -4.59 23.76 12.22
C PRO A 19 -4.40 24.11 13.70
N THR A 20 -4.84 25.31 14.08
CA THR A 20 -5.08 25.69 15.46
C THR A 20 -6.22 24.86 16.04
N VAL A 21 -5.99 24.31 17.23
CA VAL A 21 -6.93 23.51 18.03
C VAL A 21 -8.28 24.21 18.14
N ARG A 22 -9.34 23.55 17.68
CA ARG A 22 -10.73 23.90 17.99
C ARG A 22 -11.37 22.75 18.76
N GLU A 23 -11.69 23.00 20.02
CA GLU A 23 -12.49 22.12 20.87
C GLU A 23 -13.90 22.00 20.28
N ASN A 24 -14.36 20.77 20.05
CA ASN A 24 -15.78 20.48 19.84
C ASN A 24 -16.14 19.08 20.35
N ALA A 25 -17.40 18.97 20.77
CA ALA A 25 -17.90 18.06 21.78
C ALA A 25 -17.78 16.56 21.50
N SER A 26 -17.42 15.86 22.58
CA SER A 26 -17.23 14.42 22.75
C SER A 26 -18.47 13.57 22.45
N THR A 27 -18.29 12.49 21.68
CA THR A 27 -19.18 11.33 21.72
C THR A 27 -18.36 10.07 22.05
N LYS A 28 -18.43 9.64 23.31
CA LYS A 28 -17.78 8.41 23.80
C LYS A 28 -18.58 7.19 23.35
N THR A 29 -18.27 6.66 22.17
CA THR A 29 -18.67 5.30 21.82
C THR A 29 -17.42 4.42 21.82
N PRO A 30 -17.30 3.41 22.70
CA PRO A 30 -16.14 2.53 22.70
C PRO A 30 -16.23 1.63 21.47
N ILE A 31 -15.50 1.98 20.42
CA ILE A 31 -15.27 1.08 19.29
C ILE A 31 -14.41 -0.05 19.83
N THR A 32 -14.95 -1.26 19.87
CA THR A 32 -14.20 -2.46 20.23
C THR A 32 -13.14 -2.70 19.15
N THR A 33 -11.88 -2.44 19.47
CA THR A 33 -10.78 -2.57 18.52
C THR A 33 -10.14 -3.95 18.69
N ASN A 34 -10.13 -4.72 17.62
CA ASN A 34 -9.45 -6.01 17.61
C ASN A 34 -7.95 -5.79 17.85
N PRO A 35 -7.27 -6.72 18.54
CA PRO A 35 -5.82 -6.67 18.64
C PRO A 35 -5.18 -6.75 17.23
N PRO A 36 -4.05 -6.07 17.00
CA PRO A 36 -3.33 -6.19 15.74
C PRO A 36 -2.87 -7.62 15.50
N ALA A 37 -3.11 -8.12 14.29
CA ALA A 37 -2.69 -9.45 13.85
C ALA A 37 -1.62 -9.39 12.74
N SER A 38 -1.03 -8.21 12.49
CA SER A 38 -0.07 -8.00 11.42
C SER A 38 1.08 -7.11 11.88
N ALA A 39 2.29 -7.40 11.41
CA ALA A 39 3.49 -6.62 11.71
C ALA A 39 4.26 -6.24 10.44
N TYR A 40 4.43 -4.94 10.21
CA TYR A 40 5.30 -4.38 9.18
C TYR A 40 6.66 -4.04 9.80
N ILE A 41 7.74 -4.50 9.16
CA ILE A 41 9.11 -4.31 9.60
C ILE A 41 9.86 -3.49 8.56
N HIS A 42 10.22 -2.26 8.92
CA HIS A 42 10.96 -1.38 8.03
C HIS A 42 12.47 -1.63 8.11
N LEU A 43 13.04 -2.14 7.03
CA LEU A 43 14.48 -2.36 6.85
C LEU A 43 15.00 -1.33 5.83
N PRO A 44 15.64 -0.22 6.28
CA PRO A 44 15.83 0.97 5.47
C PRO A 44 17.01 0.88 4.49
N PHE A 45 17.64 -0.27 4.31
CA PHE A 45 18.92 -0.35 3.59
C PHE A 45 18.73 -0.39 2.08
N CYS A 46 19.47 0.42 1.32
CA CYS A 46 19.53 0.32 -0.14
C CYS A 46 20.98 0.43 -0.62
N ARG A 47 21.31 -0.13 -1.79
CA ARG A 47 22.61 0.14 -2.45
C ARG A 47 22.76 1.63 -2.78
N LYS A 48 21.70 2.23 -3.32
CA LYS A 48 21.55 3.67 -3.59
C LYS A 48 20.07 4.07 -3.58
N ARG A 49 19.78 5.37 -3.48
CA ARG A 49 18.40 5.90 -3.53
C ARG A 49 17.89 5.97 -4.97
N CYS A 50 16.76 5.31 -5.25
CA CYS A 50 16.05 5.46 -6.52
C CYS A 50 15.49 6.89 -6.64
N HIS A 51 15.39 7.42 -7.86
CA HIS A 51 15.08 8.83 -8.09
C HIS A 51 13.62 9.21 -7.76
N TYR A 52 12.71 8.25 -7.78
CA TYR A 52 11.31 8.38 -7.34
C TYR A 52 11.08 8.09 -5.85
N CYS A 53 12.08 7.59 -5.12
CA CYS A 53 11.87 6.99 -3.80
C CYS A 53 11.84 8.04 -2.68
N ASP A 54 10.70 8.13 -2.00
CA ASP A 54 10.46 9.00 -0.84
C ASP A 54 10.73 8.31 0.51
N PHE A 55 10.91 6.98 0.53
CA PHE A 55 11.14 6.22 1.75
C PHE A 55 12.37 6.69 2.56
N PRO A 56 12.32 6.54 3.90
CA PRO A 56 13.47 6.80 4.76
C PRO A 56 14.49 5.67 4.63
N ILE A 57 15.47 5.84 3.73
CA ILE A 57 16.51 4.83 3.47
C ILE A 57 17.89 5.23 4.02
N VAL A 58 18.72 4.22 4.24
CA VAL A 58 20.15 4.27 4.54
C VAL A 58 20.89 3.67 3.34
N ALA A 59 21.60 4.51 2.59
CA ALA A 59 22.39 4.05 1.44
C ALA A 59 23.69 3.39 1.92
N LEU A 60 23.88 2.11 1.56
CA LEU A 60 25.08 1.34 1.90
C LEU A 60 26.25 1.59 0.94
N GLY A 61 25.96 2.01 -0.29
CA GLY A 61 26.92 2.20 -1.38
C GLY A 61 27.02 0.99 -2.30
N SER A 62 27.19 1.24 -3.60
CA SER A 62 27.20 0.20 -4.66
C SER A 62 28.45 -0.68 -4.69
N SER A 63 29.51 -0.33 -3.95
CA SER A 63 30.77 -1.07 -3.92
C SER A 63 30.80 -2.20 -2.88
N SER A 64 29.77 -2.32 -2.04
CA SER A 64 29.69 -3.36 -1.02
C SER A 64 29.07 -4.64 -1.59
N SER A 65 29.90 -5.49 -2.20
CA SER A 65 29.48 -6.84 -2.62
C SER A 65 29.22 -7.78 -1.43
N GLN A 66 29.64 -7.40 -0.22
CA GLN A 66 29.42 -8.14 1.02
C GLN A 66 28.75 -7.23 2.06
N THR A 67 27.42 -7.25 2.09
CA THR A 67 26.64 -6.59 3.16
C THR A 67 26.42 -7.50 4.36
N ASP A 68 26.86 -8.75 4.28
CA ASP A 68 26.55 -9.76 5.27
C ASP A 68 27.04 -9.42 6.67
N ASP A 69 28.15 -8.69 6.81
CA ASP A 69 28.69 -8.25 8.09
C ASP A 69 28.74 -6.71 8.22
N ASP A 70 27.88 -5.98 7.50
CA ASP A 70 27.83 -4.53 7.61
C ASP A 70 27.34 -4.12 9.03
N PRO A 71 28.17 -3.43 9.83
CA PRO A 71 27.82 -3.09 11.21
C PRO A 71 26.61 -2.15 11.30
N ARG A 72 26.29 -1.41 10.23
CA ARG A 72 25.09 -0.55 10.18
C ARG A 72 23.82 -1.38 10.17
N ILE A 73 23.82 -2.53 9.47
CA ILE A 73 22.70 -3.46 9.43
C ILE A 73 22.53 -4.11 10.79
N GLN A 74 23.61 -4.67 11.34
CA GLN A 74 23.62 -5.31 12.66
C GLN A 74 23.06 -4.37 13.75
N HIS A 75 23.62 -3.16 13.85
CA HIS A 75 23.23 -2.20 14.89
C HIS A 75 21.76 -1.76 14.77
N TYR A 76 21.26 -1.58 13.55
CA TYR A 76 19.87 -1.24 13.32
C TYR A 76 18.93 -2.39 13.70
N VAL A 77 19.27 -3.63 13.35
CA VAL A 77 18.47 -4.81 13.70
C VAL A 77 18.41 -4.99 15.23
N GLU A 78 19.50 -4.76 15.94
CA GLU A 78 19.53 -4.74 17.40
C GLU A 78 18.61 -3.65 17.97
N LEU A 79 18.66 -2.44 17.41
CA LEU A 79 17.78 -1.33 17.80
C LEU A 79 16.30 -1.64 17.53
N LEU A 80 15.99 -2.27 16.40
CA LEU A 80 14.65 -2.75 16.05
C LEU A 80 14.14 -3.82 17.02
N CYS A 81 14.99 -4.80 17.37
CA CYS A 81 14.63 -5.83 18.35
C CYS A 81 14.35 -5.22 19.74
N ARG A 82 15.08 -4.17 20.12
CA ARG A 82 14.82 -3.41 21.35
C ARG A 82 13.47 -2.69 21.30
N GLU A 83 13.12 -2.07 20.17
CA GLU A 83 11.79 -1.47 19.97
C GLU A 83 10.67 -2.50 20.16
N ILE A 84 10.77 -3.65 19.48
CA ILE A 84 9.77 -4.71 19.54
C ILE A 84 9.60 -5.20 20.98
N ASN A 85 10.71 -5.44 21.69
CA ASN A 85 10.68 -5.89 23.09
C ASN A 85 10.07 -4.84 24.03
N ALA A 86 10.38 -3.55 23.83
CA ALA A 86 9.89 -2.45 24.65
C ALA A 86 8.40 -2.12 24.40
N THR A 87 7.87 -2.49 23.24
CA THR A 87 6.47 -2.25 22.87
C THR A 87 5.53 -3.00 23.82
N LYS A 88 4.53 -2.33 24.38
CA LYS A 88 3.54 -2.95 25.28
C LYS A 88 2.36 -3.48 24.47
N SER A 89 1.91 -4.70 24.77
CA SER A 89 0.60 -5.16 24.30
C SER A 89 -0.45 -4.58 25.25
N GLU A 90 -1.25 -3.66 24.76
CA GLU A 90 -2.33 -3.02 25.54
C GLU A 90 -3.67 -3.75 25.39
N PHE A 91 -3.71 -4.81 24.60
CA PHE A 91 -4.92 -5.58 24.35
C PHE A 91 -5.09 -6.67 25.42
N GLN A 92 -6.33 -6.83 25.91
CA GLN A 92 -6.66 -7.84 26.94
C GLN A 92 -6.45 -9.28 26.45
N THR A 93 -6.44 -9.47 25.13
CA THR A 93 -6.14 -10.74 24.47
C THR A 93 -4.98 -10.53 23.51
N ASN A 94 -4.00 -11.45 23.54
CA ASN A 94 -2.95 -11.49 22.53
C ASN A 94 -3.42 -12.41 21.40
N GLN A 95 -3.70 -11.84 20.23
CA GLN A 95 -3.85 -12.60 18.99
C GLN A 95 -2.46 -12.80 18.38
N PRO A 96 -2.08 -14.04 17.98
CA PRO A 96 -0.82 -14.25 17.29
C PRO A 96 -0.80 -13.48 15.96
N LEU A 97 0.38 -13.06 15.53
CA LEU A 97 0.55 -12.42 14.23
C LEU A 97 0.19 -13.42 13.12
N GLU A 98 -0.72 -13.03 12.24
CA GLU A 98 -1.10 -13.76 11.02
C GLU A 98 -0.23 -13.34 9.83
N THR A 99 0.39 -12.15 9.90
CA THR A 99 1.30 -11.69 8.85
C THR A 99 2.51 -10.94 9.41
N VAL A 100 3.66 -11.13 8.77
CA VAL A 100 4.87 -10.32 8.95
C VAL A 100 5.35 -9.87 7.58
N PHE A 101 5.58 -8.59 7.40
CA PHE A 101 6.04 -8.04 6.13
C PHE A 101 7.32 -7.24 6.33
N PHE A 102 8.41 -7.72 5.76
CA PHE A 102 9.68 -7.02 5.70
C PHE A 102 9.72 -6.16 4.44
N GLY A 103 9.73 -4.84 4.61
CA GLY A 103 9.76 -3.88 3.51
C GLY A 103 10.63 -2.66 3.80
N GLY A 104 10.51 -1.64 2.96
CA GLY A 104 11.06 -0.31 3.21
C GLY A 104 12.13 0.10 2.21
N GLY A 105 13.39 -0.21 2.49
CA GLY A 105 14.48 -0.06 1.54
C GLY A 105 14.60 -1.30 0.67
N THR A 106 15.53 -2.17 1.03
CA THR A 106 15.81 -3.42 0.33
C THR A 106 16.08 -4.52 1.37
N PRO A 107 15.02 -5.13 1.92
CA PRO A 107 15.14 -6.19 2.93
C PRO A 107 16.05 -7.34 2.55
N SER A 108 16.16 -7.69 1.27
CA SER A 108 17.09 -8.73 0.76
C SER A 108 18.58 -8.42 0.98
N LEU A 109 18.96 -7.17 1.30
CA LEU A 109 20.31 -6.84 1.77
C LEU A 109 20.56 -7.33 3.20
N VAL A 110 19.51 -7.56 3.98
CA VAL A 110 19.62 -8.04 5.36
C VAL A 110 19.91 -9.55 5.35
N PRO A 111 20.95 -10.01 6.07
CA PRO A 111 21.30 -11.43 6.10
C PRO A 111 20.23 -12.29 6.77
N PRO A 112 20.01 -13.55 6.33
CA PRO A 112 19.00 -14.44 6.90
C PRO A 112 19.11 -14.58 8.43
N ARG A 113 20.32 -14.64 8.99
CA ARG A 113 20.51 -14.72 10.46
C ARG A 113 19.90 -13.53 11.22
N LEU A 114 19.88 -12.33 10.62
CA LEU A 114 19.31 -11.13 11.24
C LEU A 114 17.79 -11.05 11.02
N VAL A 115 17.29 -11.56 9.90
CA VAL A 115 15.85 -11.79 9.71
C VAL A 115 15.33 -12.78 10.75
N SER A 116 16.05 -13.89 10.99
CA SER A 116 15.73 -14.87 12.02
C SER A 116 15.62 -14.23 13.40
N LEU A 117 16.59 -13.38 13.78
CA LEU A 117 16.56 -12.68 15.06
C LEU A 117 15.30 -11.84 15.24
N ILE A 118 14.87 -11.11 14.20
CA ILE A 118 13.64 -10.32 14.24
C ILE A 118 12.41 -11.21 14.40
N LEU A 119 12.33 -12.29 13.62
CA LEU A 119 11.22 -13.27 13.70
C LEU A 119 11.14 -13.92 15.08
N ASP A 120 12.27 -14.27 15.69
CA ASP A 120 12.31 -14.87 17.02
C ASP A 120 11.81 -13.88 18.10
N VAL A 121 12.20 -12.62 17.99
CA VAL A 121 11.70 -11.56 18.89
C VAL A 121 10.20 -11.33 18.70
N LEU A 122 9.70 -11.27 17.47
CA LEU A 122 8.26 -11.16 17.18
C LEU A 122 7.48 -12.37 17.72
N ARG A 123 7.97 -13.58 17.48
CA ARG A 123 7.35 -14.84 17.95
C ARG A 123 7.28 -14.89 19.47
N SER A 124 8.36 -14.49 20.16
CA SER A 124 8.41 -14.40 21.62
C SER A 124 7.45 -13.33 22.17
N LYS A 125 7.36 -12.19 21.49
CA LYS A 125 6.61 -11.01 21.98
C LYS A 125 5.11 -11.08 21.73
N PHE A 126 4.71 -11.46 20.52
CA PHE A 126 3.33 -11.40 20.04
C PHE A 126 2.75 -12.77 19.69
N GLY A 127 3.59 -13.79 19.55
CA GLY A 127 3.20 -15.05 18.92
C GLY A 127 3.11 -14.91 17.40
N LEU A 128 3.21 -16.04 16.71
CA LEU A 128 3.11 -16.12 15.26
C LEU A 128 2.22 -17.32 14.90
N ALA A 129 1.23 -17.10 14.05
CA ALA A 129 0.33 -18.15 13.59
C ALA A 129 1.11 -19.20 12.77
N LYS A 130 0.68 -20.46 12.83
CA LYS A 130 1.36 -21.58 12.14
C LYS A 130 1.40 -21.39 10.62
N ASP A 131 0.37 -20.76 10.07
CA ASP A 131 0.20 -20.49 8.64
C ASP A 131 0.34 -19.00 8.30
N ALA A 132 1.10 -18.27 9.14
CA ALA A 132 1.34 -16.84 8.94
C ALA A 132 1.97 -16.57 7.56
N GLU A 133 1.53 -15.49 6.92
CA GLU A 133 2.20 -14.98 5.71
C GLU A 133 3.45 -14.21 6.15
N ILE A 134 4.62 -14.69 5.74
CA ILE A 134 5.89 -13.99 5.97
C ILE A 134 6.39 -13.51 4.61
N SER A 135 6.25 -12.21 4.40
CA SER A 135 6.58 -11.51 3.16
C SER A 135 7.92 -10.79 3.27
N ILE A 136 8.73 -10.83 2.20
CA ILE A 136 9.95 -10.02 2.09
C ILE A 136 10.05 -9.34 0.73
N GLU A 137 10.33 -8.04 0.72
CA GLU A 137 10.69 -7.31 -0.50
C GLU A 137 12.15 -7.62 -0.89
N MET A 138 12.37 -7.85 -2.18
CA MET A 138 13.67 -8.21 -2.74
C MET A 138 13.98 -7.36 -3.97
N ASP A 139 15.23 -6.93 -4.09
CA ASP A 139 15.74 -6.21 -5.26
C ASP A 139 16.64 -7.14 -6.10
N PRO A 140 16.51 -7.16 -7.43
CA PRO A 140 17.46 -7.84 -8.31
C PRO A 140 18.93 -7.53 -7.96
N GLY A 141 19.77 -8.57 -8.03
CA GLY A 141 21.19 -8.48 -7.72
C GLY A 141 21.56 -8.49 -6.23
N THR A 142 20.60 -8.56 -5.30
CA THR A 142 20.87 -8.50 -3.84
C THR A 142 20.78 -9.83 -3.10
N PHE A 143 20.47 -10.91 -3.81
CA PHE A 143 20.34 -12.26 -3.27
C PHE A 143 20.81 -13.29 -4.30
N ASP A 144 21.25 -14.45 -3.81
CA ASP A 144 21.53 -15.65 -4.60
C ASP A 144 20.57 -16.78 -4.20
N ALA A 145 20.68 -17.93 -4.86
CA ALA A 145 19.86 -19.11 -4.56
C ALA A 145 20.00 -19.57 -3.10
N LYS A 146 21.23 -19.54 -2.55
CA LYS A 146 21.49 -19.93 -1.17
C LYS A 146 20.77 -19.02 -0.17
N LYS A 147 20.84 -17.70 -0.37
CA LYS A 147 20.17 -16.71 0.48
C LYS A 147 18.65 -16.88 0.42
N MET A 148 18.11 -17.13 -0.78
CA MET A 148 16.68 -17.40 -0.96
C MET A 148 16.25 -18.67 -0.21
N GLU A 149 16.99 -19.78 -0.35
CA GLU A 149 16.74 -21.01 0.40
C GLU A 149 16.83 -20.81 1.92
N ASP A 150 17.83 -20.05 2.38
CA ASP A 150 18.02 -19.76 3.80
C ASP A 150 16.88 -18.89 4.36
N LEU A 151 16.33 -17.95 3.58
CA LEU A 151 15.12 -17.20 3.95
C LEU A 151 13.88 -18.11 4.00
N MET A 152 13.72 -19.02 3.04
CA MET A 152 12.61 -19.98 3.03
C MET A 152 12.65 -20.94 4.24
N LYS A 153 13.85 -21.32 4.72
CA LYS A 153 14.01 -22.09 5.96
C LYS A 153 13.56 -21.33 7.21
N LEU A 154 13.42 -20.00 7.13
CA LEU A 154 12.86 -19.14 8.18
C LEU A 154 11.35 -18.91 8.00
N ASP A 155 10.68 -19.77 7.23
CA ASP A 155 9.25 -19.70 6.90
C ASP A 155 8.83 -18.50 6.02
N VAL A 156 9.80 -17.78 5.43
CA VAL A 156 9.49 -16.78 4.39
C VAL A 156 8.82 -17.48 3.22
N ASN A 157 7.55 -17.14 3.01
CA ASN A 157 6.67 -17.85 2.08
C ASN A 157 6.02 -16.95 1.03
N ARG A 158 6.29 -15.64 1.10
CA ARG A 158 5.97 -14.66 0.06
C ARG A 158 7.17 -13.76 -0.26
N VAL A 159 7.47 -13.58 -1.54
CA VAL A 159 8.51 -12.64 -2.02
C VAL A 159 7.86 -11.54 -2.86
N SER A 160 8.33 -10.29 -2.74
CA SER A 160 7.96 -9.19 -3.65
C SER A 160 9.20 -8.71 -4.39
N LEU A 161 9.30 -8.98 -5.70
CA LEU A 161 10.46 -8.62 -6.51
C LEU A 161 10.25 -7.27 -7.19
N GLY A 162 11.04 -6.27 -6.81
CA GLY A 162 11.03 -4.94 -7.43
C GLY A 162 11.68 -4.91 -8.82
N VAL A 163 10.95 -5.21 -9.89
CA VAL A 163 11.47 -5.19 -11.27
C VAL A 163 11.37 -3.81 -11.89
N GLN A 164 10.23 -3.14 -11.69
CA GLN A 164 9.88 -1.81 -12.20
C GLN A 164 9.70 -1.75 -13.72
N ALA A 165 10.69 -2.17 -14.50
CA ALA A 165 10.66 -2.20 -15.96
C ALA A 165 11.64 -3.26 -16.51
N PHE A 166 11.43 -3.70 -17.75
CA PHE A 166 12.33 -4.61 -18.47
C PHE A 166 13.28 -3.90 -19.46
N GLN A 167 13.35 -2.57 -19.38
CA GLN A 167 14.17 -1.73 -20.25
C GLN A 167 15.31 -1.07 -19.45
N GLU A 168 16.53 -1.26 -19.95
CA GLU A 168 17.76 -0.79 -19.30
C GLU A 168 17.78 0.74 -19.13
N GLU A 169 17.28 1.47 -20.12
CA GLU A 169 17.15 2.93 -20.11
C GLU A 169 16.17 3.42 -19.04
N LEU A 170 15.05 2.72 -18.81
CA LEU A 170 14.07 3.09 -17.79
C LEU A 170 14.61 2.81 -16.38
N LEU A 171 15.28 1.67 -16.19
CA LEU A 171 15.96 1.34 -14.92
C LEU A 171 17.03 2.39 -14.58
N LYS A 172 17.82 2.82 -15.57
CA LYS A 172 18.79 3.91 -15.41
C LYS A 172 18.14 5.23 -15.09
N ALA A 173 17.06 5.61 -15.79
CA ALA A 173 16.31 6.84 -15.52
C ALA A 173 15.74 6.86 -14.10
N CYS A 174 15.27 5.71 -13.61
CA CYS A 174 14.81 5.52 -12.22
C CYS A 174 15.93 5.57 -11.19
N GLY A 175 17.20 5.53 -11.60
CA GLY A 175 18.33 5.39 -10.70
C GLY A 175 18.35 4.04 -9.97
N ARG A 176 17.92 2.95 -10.63
CA ARG A 176 18.01 1.59 -10.08
C ARG A 176 19.46 1.13 -9.97
N ALA A 177 19.77 0.35 -8.94
CA ALA A 177 21.13 -0.16 -8.71
C ALA A 177 21.47 -1.33 -9.64
N HIS A 178 20.45 -2.05 -10.10
CA HIS A 178 20.56 -3.19 -10.99
C HIS A 178 20.22 -2.84 -12.44
N GLY A 179 20.66 -3.69 -13.36
CA GLY A 179 20.27 -3.71 -14.77
C GLY A 179 19.29 -4.84 -15.10
N VAL A 180 18.98 -4.99 -16.39
CA VAL A 180 18.04 -6.00 -16.88
C VAL A 180 18.56 -7.44 -16.72
N ASP A 181 19.88 -7.66 -16.83
CA ASP A 181 20.46 -9.00 -16.65
C ASP A 181 20.22 -9.56 -15.24
N GLU A 182 20.38 -8.71 -14.21
CA GLU A 182 20.09 -9.07 -12.82
C GLU A 182 18.59 -9.32 -12.58
N VAL A 183 17.70 -8.69 -13.35
CA VAL A 183 16.25 -8.97 -13.31
C VAL A 183 15.99 -10.41 -13.76
N TYR A 184 16.56 -10.83 -14.89
CA TYR A 184 16.40 -12.19 -15.40
C TYR A 184 17.01 -13.21 -14.44
N GLU A 185 18.21 -12.95 -13.92
CA GLU A 185 18.84 -13.81 -12.91
C GLU A 185 17.97 -13.97 -11.67
N ALA A 186 17.42 -12.88 -11.14
CA ALA A 186 16.55 -12.89 -9.97
C ALA A 186 15.27 -13.72 -10.21
N ILE A 187 14.66 -13.61 -11.38
CA ILE A 187 13.48 -14.40 -11.77
C ILE A 187 13.84 -15.90 -11.80
N GLU A 188 14.97 -16.28 -12.40
CA GLU A 188 15.40 -17.68 -12.46
C GLU A 188 15.72 -18.24 -11.07
N ILE A 189 16.36 -17.46 -10.20
CA ILE A 189 16.58 -17.85 -8.80
C ILE A 189 15.24 -18.11 -8.11
N ILE A 190 14.28 -17.17 -8.18
CA ILE A 190 12.97 -17.33 -7.54
C ILE A 190 12.25 -18.57 -8.06
N LYS A 191 12.23 -18.77 -9.39
CA LYS A 191 11.61 -19.96 -10.00
C LYS A 191 12.27 -21.26 -9.55
N SER A 192 13.61 -21.29 -9.46
CA SER A 192 14.35 -22.48 -9.06
C SER A 192 14.13 -22.85 -7.58
N CYS A 193 14.04 -21.85 -6.70
CA CYS A 193 13.76 -22.07 -5.28
C CYS A 193 12.28 -22.35 -5.00
N GLY A 194 11.37 -21.79 -5.81
CA GLY A 194 9.93 -22.08 -5.76
C GLY A 194 9.23 -21.67 -4.46
N PRO A 195 9.25 -20.37 -4.06
CA PRO A 195 8.45 -19.93 -2.92
C PRO A 195 6.95 -20.14 -3.19
N LYS A 196 6.18 -20.32 -2.12
CA LYS A 196 4.73 -20.56 -2.21
C LYS A 196 4.01 -19.43 -2.97
N ASN A 197 4.36 -18.17 -2.70
CA ASN A 197 3.83 -16.99 -3.37
C ASN A 197 4.98 -16.06 -3.76
N TRP A 198 4.96 -15.50 -4.96
CA TRP A 198 5.85 -14.39 -5.29
C TRP A 198 5.15 -13.36 -6.18
N SER A 199 5.52 -12.10 -5.96
CA SER A 199 5.06 -10.93 -6.68
C SER A 199 6.14 -10.38 -7.58
N MET A 200 5.73 -9.88 -8.74
CA MET A 200 6.54 -8.98 -9.55
C MET A 200 5.95 -7.57 -9.47
N ASP A 201 6.78 -6.61 -9.08
CA ASP A 201 6.37 -5.22 -8.90
C ASP A 201 6.89 -4.38 -10.08
N LEU A 202 5.96 -3.69 -10.75
CA LEU A 202 6.18 -2.85 -11.93
C LEU A 202 5.78 -1.40 -11.64
N ILE A 203 6.39 -0.47 -12.37
CA ILE A 203 5.99 0.95 -12.33
C ILE A 203 5.60 1.39 -13.74
N SER A 204 4.36 1.85 -13.90
CA SER A 204 3.89 2.53 -15.09
C SER A 204 4.17 4.03 -15.00
N SER A 205 4.06 4.70 -16.13
CA SER A 205 4.22 6.14 -16.27
C SER A 205 5.62 6.68 -15.93
N LEU A 206 6.65 5.85 -16.16
CA LEU A 206 8.05 6.24 -15.97
C LEU A 206 8.49 7.30 -17.01
N PRO A 207 9.50 8.14 -16.71
CA PRO A 207 10.05 9.09 -17.68
C PRO A 207 10.50 8.37 -18.96
N HIS A 208 10.07 8.89 -20.11
CA HIS A 208 10.31 8.34 -21.45
C HIS A 208 9.68 6.96 -21.73
N GLN A 209 8.86 6.41 -20.82
CA GLN A 209 8.19 5.13 -21.05
C GLN A 209 7.15 5.25 -22.16
N THR A 210 7.23 4.36 -23.15
CA THR A 210 6.27 4.29 -24.26
C THR A 210 5.29 3.14 -24.06
N ALA A 211 4.19 3.17 -24.81
CA ALA A 211 3.22 2.07 -24.85
C ALA A 211 3.86 0.71 -25.21
N SER A 212 4.84 0.69 -26.14
CA SER A 212 5.52 -0.54 -26.54
C SER A 212 6.42 -1.10 -25.43
N MET A 213 7.13 -0.24 -24.69
CA MET A 213 7.94 -0.66 -23.53
C MET A 213 7.06 -1.22 -22.41
N TRP A 214 5.89 -0.61 -22.21
CA TRP A 214 4.92 -1.07 -21.22
C TRP A 214 4.31 -2.42 -21.61
N GLU A 215 3.89 -2.57 -22.86
CA GLU A 215 3.38 -3.84 -23.40
C GLU A 215 4.42 -4.96 -23.28
N GLU A 216 5.69 -4.70 -23.60
CA GLU A 216 6.78 -5.65 -23.41
C GLU A 216 6.93 -6.06 -21.94
N SER A 217 6.91 -5.11 -21.01
CA SER A 217 7.04 -5.39 -19.58
C SER A 217 5.90 -6.27 -19.06
N LEU A 218 4.66 -6.00 -19.49
CA LEU A 218 3.49 -6.82 -19.15
C LEU A 218 3.61 -8.23 -19.73
N ARG A 219 4.00 -8.36 -21.00
CA ARG A 219 4.21 -9.66 -21.65
C ARG A 219 5.25 -10.50 -20.91
N LEU A 220 6.42 -9.93 -20.64
CA LEU A 220 7.51 -10.61 -19.93
C LEU A 220 7.11 -11.01 -18.51
N THR A 221 6.33 -10.15 -17.83
CA THR A 221 5.76 -10.47 -16.50
C THR A 221 4.83 -11.69 -16.57
N ILE A 222 3.92 -11.73 -17.55
CA ILE A 222 2.99 -12.86 -17.73
C ILE A 222 3.76 -14.15 -18.06
N GLU A 223 4.78 -14.08 -18.92
CA GLU A 223 5.66 -15.20 -19.26
C GLU A 223 6.49 -15.68 -18.07
N ALA A 224 6.84 -14.78 -17.14
CA ALA A 224 7.51 -15.15 -15.91
C ALA A 224 6.60 -15.90 -14.92
N GLN A 225 5.27 -15.81 -15.10
CA GLN A 225 4.25 -16.51 -14.30
C GLN A 225 4.34 -16.33 -12.77
N PRO A 226 4.45 -15.09 -12.25
CA PRO A 226 4.28 -14.87 -10.83
C PRO A 226 2.87 -15.25 -10.36
N THR A 227 2.71 -15.50 -9.05
CA THR A 227 1.39 -15.71 -8.47
C THR A 227 0.69 -14.39 -8.18
N HIS A 228 1.45 -13.30 -8.08
CA HIS A 228 0.98 -11.95 -7.80
C HIS A 228 1.72 -10.92 -8.68
N VAL A 229 1.07 -9.82 -9.04
CA VAL A 229 1.68 -8.72 -9.78
C VAL A 229 1.22 -7.41 -9.16
N SER A 230 2.15 -6.54 -8.81
CA SER A 230 1.85 -5.17 -8.38
C SER A 230 2.19 -4.22 -9.53
N VAL A 231 1.26 -3.37 -9.94
CA VAL A 231 1.41 -2.32 -10.93
C VAL A 231 1.18 -0.98 -10.24
N TYR A 232 2.25 -0.25 -9.99
CA TYR A 232 2.21 1.09 -9.42
C TYR A 232 2.21 2.13 -10.52
N ASP A 233 1.33 3.12 -10.43
CA ASP A 233 1.49 4.34 -11.22
C ASP A 233 2.53 5.25 -10.55
N LEU A 234 3.43 5.84 -11.34
CA LEU A 234 4.47 6.70 -10.79
C LEU A 234 3.86 7.92 -10.10
N GLN A 235 4.01 7.98 -8.77
CA GLN A 235 3.71 9.17 -7.99
C GLN A 235 4.96 10.05 -7.88
N VAL A 236 4.85 11.29 -8.36
CA VAL A 236 5.95 12.26 -8.33
C VAL A 236 5.88 13.06 -7.04
N GLU A 237 6.66 12.64 -6.05
CA GLU A 237 6.75 13.31 -4.75
C GLU A 237 7.71 14.50 -4.80
N GLU A 238 7.29 15.67 -4.29
CA GLU A 238 8.03 16.95 -4.38
C GLU A 238 9.44 16.87 -3.78
N ASP A 239 9.60 16.11 -2.70
CA ASP A 239 10.88 15.94 -1.98
C ASP A 239 11.83 14.93 -2.63
N THR A 240 11.47 14.36 -3.79
CA THR A 240 12.29 13.38 -4.50
C THR A 240 13.08 14.01 -5.62
N LYS A 241 14.08 13.27 -6.15
CA LYS A 241 14.81 13.73 -7.33
C LYS A 241 13.88 13.88 -8.54
N PHE A 242 12.87 13.02 -8.66
CA PHE A 242 11.85 13.17 -9.70
C PHE A 242 10.96 14.40 -9.47
N GLY A 243 10.57 14.72 -8.23
CA GLY A 243 9.84 15.95 -7.92
C GLY A 243 10.58 17.23 -8.31
N ILE A 244 11.91 17.21 -8.27
CA ILE A 244 12.75 18.33 -8.72
C ILE A 244 12.85 18.38 -10.25
N LEU A 245 12.90 17.22 -10.92
CA LEU A 245 13.21 17.12 -12.35
C LEU A 245 11.97 17.18 -13.25
N TYR A 246 10.83 16.72 -12.78
CA TYR A 246 9.66 16.46 -13.60
C TYR A 246 8.41 17.07 -13.01
N LYS A 247 7.50 17.44 -13.91
CA LYS A 247 6.14 17.87 -13.57
C LYS A 247 5.16 16.84 -14.12
N PRO A 248 4.21 16.34 -13.32
CA PRO A 248 3.20 15.38 -13.78
C PRO A 248 2.48 15.87 -15.04
N GLY A 249 2.22 14.95 -15.98
CA GLY A 249 1.54 15.24 -17.24
C GLY A 249 2.39 15.97 -18.29
N GLU A 250 3.64 16.32 -17.99
CA GLU A 250 4.56 16.99 -18.91
C GLU A 250 5.71 16.08 -19.33
N PHE A 251 6.03 16.09 -20.63
CA PHE A 251 7.18 15.36 -21.16
C PHE A 251 8.45 15.72 -20.38
N PRO A 252 9.25 14.72 -19.94
CA PRO A 252 9.28 13.33 -20.40
C PRO A 252 8.36 12.35 -19.67
N LEU A 253 7.55 12.79 -18.71
CA LEU A 253 6.50 11.94 -18.15
C LEU A 253 5.34 11.80 -19.15
N PRO A 254 4.64 10.66 -19.16
CA PRO A 254 3.43 10.52 -19.97
C PRO A 254 2.34 11.52 -19.56
N SER A 255 1.48 11.86 -20.52
CA SER A 255 0.29 12.67 -20.23
C SER A 255 -0.72 11.86 -19.40
N ASP A 256 -1.68 12.51 -18.74
CA ASP A 256 -2.76 11.81 -18.01
C ASP A 256 -3.54 10.83 -18.90
N THR A 257 -3.65 11.15 -20.19
CA THR A 257 -4.31 10.27 -21.18
C THR A 257 -3.46 9.02 -21.45
N ASP A 258 -2.14 9.17 -21.55
CA ASP A 258 -1.22 8.05 -21.76
C ASP A 258 -1.15 7.16 -20.51
N SER A 259 -1.06 7.75 -19.31
CA SER A 259 -1.06 7.02 -18.02
C SER A 259 -2.36 6.23 -17.84
N ALA A 260 -3.52 6.82 -18.15
CA ALA A 260 -4.80 6.10 -18.17
C ALA A 260 -4.79 4.97 -19.22
N GLY A 261 -4.14 5.17 -20.36
CA GLY A 261 -3.89 4.13 -21.37
C GLY A 261 -3.06 2.97 -20.82
N PHE A 262 -1.98 3.26 -20.08
CA PHE A 262 -1.12 2.24 -19.46
C PHE A 262 -1.87 1.43 -18.41
N TYR A 263 -2.70 2.07 -17.59
CA TYR A 263 -3.54 1.40 -16.61
C TYR A 263 -4.54 0.44 -17.28
N ARG A 264 -5.26 0.90 -18.31
CA ARG A 264 -6.19 0.04 -19.08
C ARG A 264 -5.47 -1.13 -19.74
N MET A 265 -4.28 -0.89 -20.28
CA MET A 265 -3.45 -1.92 -20.89
C MET A 265 -3.03 -2.99 -19.88
N ALA A 266 -2.60 -2.58 -18.68
CA ALA A 266 -2.24 -3.49 -17.60
C ALA A 266 -3.43 -4.32 -17.12
N SER A 267 -4.57 -3.66 -16.85
CA SER A 267 -5.81 -4.34 -16.43
C SER A 267 -6.23 -5.41 -17.45
N ARG A 268 -6.25 -5.07 -18.75
CA ARG A 268 -6.57 -6.04 -19.81
C ARG A 268 -5.55 -7.18 -19.90
N ALA A 269 -4.26 -6.86 -20.03
CA ALA A 269 -3.22 -7.86 -20.26
C ALA A 269 -3.10 -8.84 -19.09
N LEU A 270 -3.17 -8.35 -17.85
CA LEU A 270 -3.10 -9.19 -16.66
C LEU A 270 -4.39 -10.02 -16.48
N ALA A 271 -5.57 -9.47 -16.80
CA ALA A 271 -6.81 -10.24 -16.80
C ALA A 271 -6.75 -11.39 -17.82
N GLU A 272 -6.30 -11.13 -19.05
CA GLU A 272 -6.07 -12.14 -20.10
C GLU A 272 -5.00 -13.16 -19.69
N GLY A 273 -3.97 -12.69 -18.98
CA GLY A 273 -2.96 -13.53 -18.34
C GLY A 273 -3.48 -14.35 -17.16
N GLY A 274 -4.76 -14.21 -16.78
CA GLY A 274 -5.43 -14.97 -15.72
C GLY A 274 -5.20 -14.45 -14.32
N TYR A 275 -4.91 -13.16 -14.16
CA TYR A 275 -4.80 -12.49 -12.86
C TYR A 275 -6.06 -11.67 -12.57
N SER A 276 -6.55 -11.72 -11.33
CA SER A 276 -7.68 -10.94 -10.86
C SER A 276 -7.19 -9.68 -10.16
N HIS A 277 -7.67 -8.52 -10.60
CA HIS A 277 -7.44 -7.24 -9.94
C HIS A 277 -8.27 -7.17 -8.65
N TYR A 278 -7.60 -7.12 -7.49
CA TYR A 278 -8.30 -7.18 -6.20
C TYR A 278 -8.20 -5.89 -5.39
N GLU A 279 -7.17 -5.08 -5.62
CA GLU A 279 -6.94 -3.75 -5.06
C GLU A 279 -6.18 -2.86 -6.05
N ILE A 280 -6.27 -1.54 -5.85
CA ILE A 280 -5.86 -0.46 -6.78
C ILE A 280 -4.58 -0.69 -7.58
N SER A 281 -3.57 -1.31 -6.97
CA SER A 281 -2.26 -1.55 -7.56
C SER A 281 -1.93 -3.03 -7.73
N SER A 282 -2.79 -3.98 -7.36
CA SER A 282 -2.40 -5.41 -7.36
C SER A 282 -3.39 -6.37 -8.00
N TYR A 283 -2.77 -7.35 -8.66
CA TYR A 283 -3.40 -8.44 -9.38
C TYR A 283 -2.85 -9.77 -8.83
N CYS A 284 -3.67 -10.81 -8.78
CA CYS A 284 -3.18 -12.11 -8.32
C CYS A 284 -3.90 -13.28 -9.00
N LYS A 285 -3.24 -14.44 -8.98
CA LYS A 285 -3.93 -15.72 -9.17
C LYS A 285 -4.86 -15.96 -7.98
N SER A 286 -5.90 -16.77 -8.17
CA SER A 286 -6.86 -17.07 -7.11
C SER A 286 -6.16 -17.54 -5.82
N SER A 287 -6.51 -16.94 -4.69
CA SER A 287 -5.97 -17.24 -3.35
C SER A 287 -4.51 -16.83 -3.09
N PHE A 288 -3.96 -15.92 -3.92
CA PHE A 288 -2.60 -15.38 -3.75
C PHE A 288 -2.58 -13.88 -3.43
N GLU A 289 -3.71 -13.32 -2.99
CA GLU A 289 -3.79 -11.97 -2.45
C GLU A 289 -2.75 -11.79 -1.32
N CYS A 290 -2.11 -10.61 -1.26
CA CYS A 290 -1.23 -10.29 -0.14
C CYS A 290 -2.07 -10.10 1.13
N LYS A 291 -1.98 -11.04 2.08
CA LYS A 291 -2.75 -10.98 3.34
C LYS A 291 -2.33 -9.75 4.14
N HIS A 292 -1.05 -9.41 4.14
CA HIS A 292 -0.55 -8.24 4.84
C HIS A 292 -1.15 -6.94 4.28
N ASN A 293 -1.08 -6.72 2.97
CA ASN A 293 -1.67 -5.52 2.34
C ASN A 293 -3.19 -5.45 2.55
N SER A 294 -3.86 -6.60 2.52
CA SER A 294 -5.29 -6.69 2.81
C SER A 294 -5.66 -6.19 4.20
N THR A 295 -4.74 -6.23 5.17
CA THR A 295 -4.94 -5.66 6.51
C THR A 295 -5.11 -4.15 6.42
N TYR A 296 -4.29 -3.46 5.61
CA TYR A 296 -4.42 -2.03 5.36
C TYR A 296 -5.74 -1.70 4.67
N TRP A 297 -6.08 -2.43 3.61
CA TRP A 297 -7.29 -2.16 2.83
C TRP A 297 -8.60 -2.43 3.59
N LYS A 298 -8.57 -3.33 4.58
CA LYS A 298 -9.70 -3.58 5.48
C LYS A 298 -9.72 -2.65 6.69
N ASN A 299 -8.79 -1.69 6.77
CA ASN A 299 -8.58 -0.81 7.91
C ASN A 299 -8.43 -1.58 9.24
N ASN A 300 -7.78 -2.74 9.20
CA ASN A 300 -7.53 -3.56 10.37
C ASN A 300 -6.28 -3.08 11.12
N PRO A 301 -6.22 -3.21 12.45
CA PRO A 301 -5.03 -2.83 13.22
C PRO A 301 -3.78 -3.63 12.86
N PHE A 302 -2.63 -2.95 12.85
CA PHE A 302 -1.31 -3.52 12.58
C PHE A 302 -0.22 -2.79 13.37
N TYR A 303 0.84 -3.51 13.71
CA TYR A 303 2.08 -2.93 14.21
C TYR A 303 2.97 -2.56 13.02
N GLY A 304 3.51 -1.35 12.99
CA GLY A 304 4.76 -1.09 12.27
C GLY A 304 5.92 -1.21 13.25
N PHE A 305 7.15 -1.40 12.78
CA PHE A 305 8.38 -1.26 13.55
C PHE A 305 9.50 -0.74 12.64
N GLY A 306 10.45 0.00 13.21
CA GLY A 306 11.56 0.57 12.45
C GLY A 306 11.37 2.04 12.04
N LEU A 307 12.43 2.57 11.45
CA LEU A 307 12.58 3.95 10.99
C LEU A 307 11.40 4.36 10.10
N GLY A 308 10.69 5.43 10.46
CA GLY A 308 9.57 5.94 9.69
C GLY A 308 8.33 5.03 9.59
N ALA A 309 8.35 3.84 10.20
CA ALA A 309 7.22 2.91 10.13
C ALA A 309 5.99 3.47 10.86
N ALA A 310 4.81 3.29 10.26
CA ALA A 310 3.53 3.64 10.89
C ALA A 310 2.91 2.42 11.58
N SER A 311 2.23 2.64 12.70
CA SER A 311 1.33 1.67 13.32
C SER A 311 -0.10 2.20 13.25
N TYR A 312 -1.06 1.28 13.21
CA TYR A 312 -2.47 1.59 13.43
C TYR A 312 -3.03 0.63 14.49
N LEU A 313 -3.31 1.11 15.70
CA LEU A 313 -3.74 0.31 16.84
C LEU A 313 -5.23 0.50 17.14
N GLY A 314 -6.08 0.45 16.11
CA GLY A 314 -7.53 0.56 16.26
C GLY A 314 -7.97 1.95 16.72
N GLY A 315 -7.86 2.94 15.82
CA GLY A 315 -8.23 4.33 16.07
C GLY A 315 -7.04 5.24 16.40
N LEU A 316 -5.88 4.67 16.74
CA LEU A 316 -4.64 5.40 16.96
C LEU A 316 -3.64 5.10 15.85
N ARG A 317 -3.31 6.11 15.04
CA ARG A 317 -2.26 6.03 14.03
C ARG A 317 -1.08 6.89 14.46
N PHE A 318 0.13 6.34 14.40
CA PHE A 318 1.36 7.07 14.70
C PHE A 318 2.53 6.51 13.92
N SER A 319 3.53 7.34 13.66
CA SER A 319 4.73 6.98 12.91
C SER A 319 5.99 7.17 13.72
N ARG A 320 7.02 6.35 13.44
CA ARG A 320 8.35 6.53 14.02
C ARG A 320 9.04 7.72 13.36
N PRO A 321 10.03 8.34 14.02
CA PRO A 321 10.87 9.33 13.37
C PRO A 321 11.52 8.78 12.10
N ARG A 322 11.63 9.62 11.06
CA ARG A 322 12.22 9.25 9.76
C ARG A 322 13.75 9.34 9.74
N LYS A 323 14.37 9.97 10.76
CA LYS A 323 15.84 10.10 10.88
C LYS A 323 16.38 9.15 11.94
N LEU A 324 17.47 8.47 11.61
CA LEU A 324 18.04 7.39 12.45
C LEU A 324 18.33 7.85 13.89
N LYS A 325 18.94 9.03 14.06
CA LYS A 325 19.25 9.57 15.40
C LYS A 325 17.99 9.81 16.24
N GLU A 326 16.93 10.34 15.62
CA GLU A 326 15.65 10.60 16.28
C GLU A 326 14.95 9.28 16.63
N TYR A 327 15.02 8.29 15.73
CA TYR A 327 14.50 6.94 15.97
C TYR A 327 15.26 6.22 17.09
N THR A 328 16.59 6.34 17.18
CA THR A 328 17.36 5.81 18.32
C THR A 328 16.91 6.41 19.64
N ASN A 329 16.69 7.73 19.69
CA ASN A 329 16.17 8.41 20.89
C ASN A 329 14.75 7.95 21.22
N TYR A 330 13.90 7.75 20.21
CA TYR A 330 12.55 7.21 20.37
C TYR A 330 12.58 5.84 21.06
N VAL A 331 13.41 4.90 20.58
CA VAL A 331 13.51 3.56 21.20
C VAL A 331 14.01 3.65 22.65
N GLN A 332 15.02 4.47 22.92
CA GLN A 332 15.52 4.67 24.29
C GLN A 332 14.45 5.23 25.24
N ASN A 333 13.60 6.15 24.76
CA ASN A 333 12.51 6.70 25.54
C ASN A 333 11.38 5.67 25.73
N LEU A 334 11.12 4.83 24.73
CA LEU A 334 10.17 3.73 24.81
C LEU A 334 10.57 2.73 25.91
N GLU A 335 11.84 2.32 25.93
CA GLU A 335 12.39 1.40 26.96
C GLU A 335 12.29 1.98 28.38
N LYS A 336 12.44 3.30 28.53
CA LYS A 336 12.29 4.00 29.81
C LYS A 336 10.83 4.25 30.21
N GLY A 337 9.87 3.90 29.36
CA GLY A 337 8.44 4.18 29.58
C GLY A 337 8.09 5.67 29.54
N LEU A 338 8.92 6.50 28.88
CA LEU A 338 8.74 7.95 28.77
C LEU A 338 7.85 8.36 27.59
N LEU A 339 7.39 7.40 26.79
CA LEU A 339 6.48 7.63 25.68
C LEU A 339 5.10 7.09 26.05
N ASP A 340 4.12 7.98 26.04
CA ASP A 340 2.72 7.59 25.93
C ASP A 340 2.35 7.60 24.45
N CYS A 341 2.20 6.42 23.86
CA CYS A 341 1.86 6.29 22.45
C CYS A 341 0.45 6.80 22.14
N ARG A 342 -0.44 6.95 23.14
CA ARG A 342 -1.83 7.34 22.91
C ARG A 342 -2.03 8.82 22.63
N GLY A 343 -1.22 9.71 23.21
CA GLY A 343 -1.48 11.15 23.17
C GLY A 343 -2.89 11.53 23.65
N ASN A 344 -3.21 12.82 23.66
CA ASN A 344 -4.61 13.29 23.79
C ASN A 344 -5.29 13.20 22.42
N ASN A 345 -5.54 11.98 21.93
CA ASN A 345 -6.14 11.78 20.62
C ASN A 345 -7.60 11.37 20.79
N ASP A 346 -8.48 12.37 20.82
CA ASP A 346 -9.89 12.15 20.50
C ASP A 346 -9.95 11.62 19.07
N VAL A 347 -10.38 10.37 18.93
CA VAL A 347 -10.52 9.73 17.61
C VAL A 347 -11.75 10.34 16.94
N ASP A 348 -11.55 11.15 15.90
CA ASP A 348 -12.67 11.72 15.14
C ASP A 348 -13.37 10.60 14.35
N VAL A 349 -14.65 10.39 14.68
CA VAL A 349 -15.52 9.43 14.00
C VAL A 349 -15.60 9.72 12.50
N LYS A 350 -15.49 10.98 12.09
CA LYS A 350 -15.47 11.38 10.68
C LYS A 350 -14.21 10.93 9.96
N ASP A 351 -13.05 11.11 10.58
CA ASP A 351 -11.76 10.68 10.00
C ASP A 351 -11.76 9.16 9.81
N MET A 352 -12.28 8.41 10.78
CA MET A 352 -12.43 6.96 10.63
C MET A 352 -13.40 6.57 9.50
N ALA A 353 -14.52 7.28 9.36
CA ALA A 353 -15.46 7.05 8.25
C ALA A 353 -14.79 7.32 6.89
N MET A 354 -14.01 8.39 6.79
CA MET A 354 -13.25 8.73 5.59
C MET A 354 -12.21 7.65 5.25
N ASP A 355 -11.46 7.17 6.24
CA ASP A 355 -10.51 6.06 6.07
C ASP A 355 -11.22 4.81 5.51
N VAL A 356 -12.34 4.41 6.10
CA VAL A 356 -13.10 3.23 5.64
C VAL A 356 -13.55 3.39 4.20
N VAL A 357 -14.10 4.55 3.81
CA VAL A 357 -14.53 4.78 2.42
C VAL A 357 -13.33 4.81 1.46
N MET A 358 -12.28 5.55 1.81
CA MET A 358 -11.05 5.67 1.00
C MET A 358 -10.44 4.30 0.71
N LEU A 359 -10.25 3.50 1.75
CA LEU A 359 -9.61 2.18 1.65
C LEU A 359 -10.51 1.19 0.90
N SER A 360 -11.81 1.17 1.21
CA SER A 360 -12.75 0.22 0.58
C SER A 360 -12.90 0.46 -0.92
N LEU A 361 -12.98 1.72 -1.36
CA LEU A 361 -13.13 2.07 -2.78
C LEU A 361 -11.88 1.79 -3.61
N ARG A 362 -10.72 1.61 -2.98
CA ARG A 362 -9.48 1.13 -3.61
C ARG A 362 -9.42 -0.40 -3.71
N THR A 363 -10.49 -1.10 -3.40
CA THR A 363 -10.58 -2.56 -3.57
C THR A 363 -11.69 -2.95 -4.53
N SER A 364 -11.51 -4.09 -5.19
CA SER A 364 -12.57 -4.75 -5.96
C SER A 364 -13.77 -5.15 -5.09
N SER A 365 -13.56 -5.27 -3.77
CA SER A 365 -14.60 -5.66 -2.82
C SER A 365 -15.59 -4.53 -2.54
N GLY A 366 -15.13 -3.28 -2.65
CA GLY A 366 -15.92 -2.08 -2.41
C GLY A 366 -16.29 -1.84 -0.95
N LEU A 367 -17.13 -0.83 -0.73
CA LEU A 367 -17.68 -0.45 0.56
C LEU A 367 -18.91 -1.30 0.88
N ASP A 368 -18.91 -1.99 2.03
CA ASP A 368 -20.10 -2.61 2.63
C ASP A 368 -20.96 -1.53 3.30
N LEU A 369 -22.07 -1.19 2.64
CA LEU A 369 -22.97 -0.11 3.06
C LEU A 369 -23.68 -0.43 4.38
N GLN A 370 -24.02 -1.70 4.63
CA GLN A 370 -24.72 -2.05 5.86
C GLN A 370 -23.76 -1.96 7.05
N SER A 371 -22.56 -2.51 6.91
CA SER A 371 -21.54 -2.45 7.97
C SER A 371 -21.14 -1.00 8.25
N PHE A 372 -20.96 -0.20 7.20
CA PHE A 372 -20.68 1.24 7.32
C PHE A 372 -21.82 1.99 8.03
N GLY A 373 -23.06 1.83 7.59
CA GLY A 373 -24.22 2.52 8.17
C GLY A 373 -24.49 2.15 9.63
N LYS A 374 -24.20 0.91 10.03
CA LYS A 374 -24.30 0.46 11.43
C LYS A 374 -23.32 1.18 12.36
N VAL A 375 -22.14 1.57 11.85
CA VAL A 375 -21.08 2.20 12.65
C VAL A 375 -21.17 3.73 12.62
N TYR A 376 -21.46 4.34 11.46
CA TYR A 376 -21.27 5.79 11.24
C TYR A 376 -22.56 6.59 10.98
N ASP A 377 -23.75 5.98 11.06
CA ASP A 377 -25.09 6.51 10.69
C ASP A 377 -25.53 6.12 9.25
N GLY A 378 -26.71 5.49 9.15
CA GLY A 378 -27.33 5.12 7.89
C GLY A 378 -27.71 6.31 6.99
N ARG A 379 -27.82 7.53 7.52
CA ARG A 379 -28.03 8.74 6.72
C ARG A 379 -26.84 9.04 5.80
N LEU A 380 -25.60 8.84 6.27
CA LEU A 380 -24.40 9.04 5.46
C LEU A 380 -24.37 8.10 4.25
N VAL A 381 -24.87 6.87 4.41
CA VAL A 381 -24.98 5.92 3.31
C VAL A 381 -25.88 6.46 2.19
N HIS A 382 -27.03 7.03 2.54
CA HIS A 382 -27.95 7.62 1.57
C HIS A 382 -27.34 8.82 0.85
N GLU A 383 -26.59 9.67 1.57
CA GLU A 383 -25.93 10.83 0.99
C GLU A 383 -24.79 10.43 0.05
N LEU A 384 -23.98 9.42 0.44
CA LEU A 384 -22.95 8.84 -0.42
C LEU A 384 -23.55 8.28 -1.71
N CYS A 385 -24.61 7.47 -1.60
CA CYS A 385 -25.25 6.90 -2.78
C CYS A 385 -25.87 7.97 -3.69
N ARG A 386 -26.43 9.05 -3.10
CA ARG A 386 -26.93 10.19 -3.87
C ARG A 386 -25.80 10.90 -4.61
N ALA A 387 -24.67 11.14 -3.94
CA ALA A 387 -23.49 11.76 -4.55
C ALA A 387 -22.94 10.91 -5.70
N TYR A 388 -22.98 9.59 -5.58
CA TYR A 388 -22.53 8.66 -6.63
C TYR A 388 -23.55 8.40 -7.75
N GLN A 389 -24.77 8.92 -7.69
CA GLN A 389 -25.79 8.67 -8.71
C GLN A 389 -25.32 8.97 -10.16
N PRO A 390 -24.61 10.08 -10.46
CA PRO A 390 -24.08 10.33 -11.80
C PRO A 390 -23.06 9.28 -12.26
N TYR A 391 -22.29 8.74 -11.32
CA TYR A 391 -21.24 7.75 -11.57
C TYR A 391 -21.78 6.32 -11.67
N ILE A 392 -22.90 6.04 -11.00
CA ILE A 392 -23.69 4.82 -11.21
C ILE A 392 -24.28 4.83 -12.62
N LYS A 393 -24.87 5.96 -13.05
CA LYS A 393 -25.46 6.11 -14.39
C LYS A 393 -24.43 5.96 -15.52
N SER A 394 -23.20 6.43 -15.30
CA SER A 394 -22.11 6.32 -16.28
C SER A 394 -21.33 5.01 -16.18
N GLY A 395 -21.62 4.15 -15.20
CA GLY A 395 -20.96 2.84 -15.04
C GLY A 395 -19.59 2.86 -14.33
N HIS A 396 -19.18 4.01 -13.78
CA HIS A 396 -17.93 4.13 -13.00
C HIS A 396 -18.09 3.58 -11.57
N VAL A 397 -19.31 3.60 -11.03
CA VAL A 397 -19.65 3.00 -9.73
C VAL A 397 -20.64 1.87 -9.95
N VAL A 398 -20.34 0.70 -9.40
CA VAL A 398 -21.16 -0.52 -9.50
C VAL A 398 -21.85 -0.79 -8.17
N CYS A 399 -23.17 -0.86 -8.21
CA CYS A 399 -24.03 -1.30 -7.10
C CYS A 399 -24.10 -2.84 -7.05
N LEU A 400 -23.93 -3.45 -5.87
CA LEU A 400 -24.02 -4.90 -5.70
C LEU A 400 -25.03 -5.30 -4.62
N ASP A 401 -25.71 -6.43 -4.83
CA ASP A 401 -26.54 -7.08 -3.81
C ASP A 401 -25.72 -7.89 -2.79
N GLU A 402 -26.40 -8.55 -1.86
CA GLU A 402 -25.77 -9.38 -0.81
C GLU A 402 -24.97 -10.56 -1.42
N GLN A 403 -25.42 -11.10 -2.55
CA GLN A 403 -24.74 -12.16 -3.29
C GLN A 403 -23.66 -11.62 -4.26
N ARG A 404 -23.30 -10.33 -4.14
CA ARG A 404 -22.35 -9.59 -4.98
C ARG A 404 -22.72 -9.55 -6.46
N ARG A 405 -24.00 -9.70 -6.78
CA ARG A 405 -24.51 -9.58 -8.14
C ARG A 405 -24.70 -8.11 -8.48
N ALA A 406 -24.27 -7.70 -9.68
CA ALA A 406 -24.42 -6.32 -10.13
C ALA A 406 -25.91 -5.97 -10.31
N LEU A 407 -26.31 -4.84 -9.71
CA LEU A 407 -27.64 -4.27 -9.88
C LEU A 407 -27.65 -3.34 -11.09
N THR A 408 -28.76 -3.35 -11.83
CA THR A 408 -28.99 -2.38 -12.90
C THR A 408 -29.15 -0.96 -12.37
N VAL A 409 -28.94 0.03 -13.23
CA VAL A 409 -29.13 1.45 -12.87
C VAL A 409 -30.56 1.72 -12.39
N ASP A 410 -31.56 1.09 -12.99
CA ASP A 410 -32.97 1.25 -12.62
C ASP A 410 -33.28 0.60 -11.27
N GLU A 411 -32.75 -0.60 -11.01
CA GLU A 411 -32.85 -1.23 -9.69
C GLU A 411 -32.18 -0.37 -8.62
N CYS A 412 -30.98 0.15 -8.89
CA CYS A 412 -30.26 0.97 -7.93
C CYS A 412 -30.99 2.31 -7.67
N ASN A 413 -31.46 3.00 -8.72
CA ASN A 413 -32.27 4.23 -8.56
C ASN A 413 -33.59 3.97 -7.82
N GLY A 414 -34.28 2.87 -8.10
CA GLY A 414 -35.52 2.49 -7.42
C GLY A 414 -35.32 2.25 -5.91
N LEU A 415 -34.16 1.71 -5.53
CA LEU A 415 -33.78 1.52 -4.13
C LEU A 415 -33.41 2.84 -3.43
N LEU A 416 -32.71 3.75 -4.12
CA LEU A 416 -32.30 5.04 -3.56
C LEU A 416 -33.46 6.03 -3.36
N LEU A 417 -34.57 5.88 -4.10
CA LEU A 417 -35.75 6.73 -3.99
C LEU A 417 -36.66 6.36 -2.79
N ARG A 418 -36.55 5.14 -2.26
CA ARG A 418 -37.39 4.65 -1.15
C ARG A 418 -36.63 4.86 0.17
N LYS A 419 -37.09 5.81 0.99
CA LYS A 419 -36.47 6.24 2.27
C LYS A 419 -36.45 5.19 3.41
N GLU A 420 -36.93 3.97 3.17
CA GLU A 420 -36.94 2.89 4.16
C GLU A 420 -35.74 1.95 3.97
N ASP A 421 -35.31 1.26 5.03
CA ASP A 421 -34.13 0.37 5.22
C ASP A 421 -33.88 -0.68 4.09
N ASN A 422 -33.62 -0.22 2.87
CA ASN A 422 -33.44 -1.05 1.67
C ASN A 422 -32.01 -1.55 1.46
N PHE A 423 -31.12 -1.38 2.46
CA PHE A 423 -29.78 -1.99 2.47
C PHE A 423 -29.81 -3.53 2.55
N THR A 424 -31.02 -4.12 2.58
CA THR A 424 -31.25 -5.54 2.35
C THR A 424 -31.03 -5.96 0.89
N ARG A 425 -31.27 -5.07 -0.10
CA ARG A 425 -31.04 -5.38 -1.53
C ARG A 425 -29.81 -4.70 -2.13
N LEU A 426 -29.48 -3.47 -1.71
CA LEU A 426 -28.21 -2.82 -2.06
C LEU A 426 -27.24 -3.01 -0.89
N ARG A 427 -26.21 -3.85 -1.08
CA ARG A 427 -25.29 -4.20 -0.01
C ARG A 427 -23.93 -3.55 -0.14
N HIS A 428 -23.41 -3.44 -1.37
CA HIS A 428 -22.07 -2.89 -1.60
C HIS A 428 -22.07 -1.87 -2.73
N ILE A 429 -21.12 -0.95 -2.68
CA ILE A 429 -20.72 -0.13 -3.82
C ILE A 429 -19.23 -0.33 -4.07
N ARG A 430 -18.83 -0.45 -5.34
CA ARG A 430 -17.42 -0.51 -5.72
C ARG A 430 -17.17 0.30 -6.98
N LEU A 431 -15.91 0.59 -7.24
CA LEU A 431 -15.48 1.18 -8.51
C LEU A 431 -15.47 0.09 -9.59
N SER A 432 -15.87 0.45 -10.82
CA SER A 432 -15.69 -0.43 -11.97
C SER A 432 -14.21 -0.52 -12.35
N ASP A 433 -13.85 -1.63 -12.99
CA ASP A 433 -12.49 -1.91 -13.42
C ASP A 433 -12.44 -1.93 -14.95
N PRO A 434 -11.56 -1.15 -15.61
CA PRO A 434 -10.58 -0.21 -15.02
C PRO A 434 -11.11 1.21 -14.80
N ASP A 435 -12.18 1.61 -15.48
CA ASP A 435 -12.51 3.04 -15.63
C ASP A 435 -12.95 3.71 -14.32
N GLY A 436 -13.62 2.99 -13.41
CA GLY A 436 -13.94 3.52 -12.08
C GLY A 436 -12.69 3.74 -11.22
N PHE A 437 -11.72 2.82 -11.25
CA PHE A 437 -10.46 2.95 -10.51
C PHE A 437 -9.62 4.14 -10.98
N LEU A 438 -9.63 4.45 -12.28
CA LEU A 438 -8.99 5.65 -12.81
C LEU A 438 -9.55 6.95 -12.21
N LEU A 439 -10.81 6.94 -11.78
CA LEU A 439 -11.46 8.07 -11.11
C LEU A 439 -11.47 7.93 -9.57
N SER A 440 -10.73 6.98 -9.00
CA SER A 440 -10.79 6.65 -7.57
C SER A 440 -10.54 7.88 -6.68
N ASN A 441 -9.52 8.69 -6.98
CA ASN A 441 -9.21 9.88 -6.19
C ASN A 441 -10.33 10.94 -6.25
N GLU A 442 -10.96 11.13 -7.42
CA GLU A 442 -12.09 12.07 -7.58
C GLU A 442 -13.32 11.60 -6.80
N LEU A 443 -13.63 10.30 -6.90
CA LEU A 443 -14.79 9.69 -6.24
C LEU A 443 -14.63 9.61 -4.72
N ILE A 444 -13.41 9.35 -4.24
CA ILE A 444 -13.08 9.43 -2.81
C ILE A 444 -13.20 10.88 -2.32
N SER A 445 -12.67 11.84 -3.08
CA SER A 445 -12.79 13.28 -2.73
C SER A 445 -14.26 13.72 -2.67
N LEU A 446 -15.11 13.19 -3.55
CA LEU A 446 -16.55 13.42 -3.49
C LEU A 446 -17.19 12.85 -2.22
N ALA A 447 -16.81 11.63 -1.80
CA ALA A 447 -17.26 11.07 -0.54
C ALA A 447 -16.82 11.91 0.66
N PHE A 448 -15.60 12.44 0.67
CA PHE A 448 -15.12 13.25 1.78
C PHE A 448 -15.96 14.52 1.98
N ARG A 449 -16.37 15.18 0.89
CA ARG A 449 -17.32 16.31 0.94
C ARG A 449 -18.68 15.93 1.50
N VAL A 450 -19.09 14.67 1.42
CA VAL A 450 -20.34 14.18 2.04
C VAL A 450 -20.13 13.90 3.53
N LEU A 451 -19.02 13.26 3.89
CA LEU A 451 -18.73 12.85 5.27
C LEU A 451 -18.32 14.02 6.17
N SER A 452 -17.75 15.08 5.58
CA SER A 452 -17.45 16.34 6.25
C SER A 452 -17.85 17.53 5.37
N PRO A 453 -19.16 17.85 5.33
CA PRO A 453 -19.71 18.91 4.48
C PRO A 453 -19.33 20.33 4.92
#